data_AF-A0A0G1MZS7-F1
#
_entry.id   AF-A0A0G1MZS7-F1
#
_cell.length_a   1.000
_cell.length_b   1.000
_cell.length_c   1.000
_cell.angle_alpha   90.00
_cell.angle_beta   90.00
_cell.angle_gamma   90.00
#
_symmetry.space_group_name_H-M   'P 1'
#
loop_
_entity.id
_entity.type
_entity.pdbx_description
1 polymer ?
#
loop_
_entity_poly.entity_id
_entity_poly.type
_entity_poly.pdbx_seq_one_letter_code
_entity_poly.pdbx_strand_id
1 'polypeptide(L)'
;MSAYNDFKNRFKLLASKNPHLVVNTLSNIFTMRLIGNKTHGDLAEIGMAEFINQFMYDFKSIHVGKDLFRAKEHEEDIVIINEITKVKFPLSLKAYGDGPLQLSTDSDQKMFPFLETQGKDITNNKQIKAIF
;
A
#
# COMPACT_ATOMS: atom_id res chain seq x y z
N MET A 1 2.92 12.28 -17.27
CA MET A 1 2.42 11.01 -16.69
C MET A 1 2.87 10.97 -15.24
N SER A 2 1.98 10.73 -14.27
CA SER A 2 2.37 10.75 -12.84
C SER A 2 3.34 9.60 -12.51
N ALA A 3 4.20 9.78 -11.51
CA ALA A 3 5.15 8.75 -11.06
C ALA A 3 4.45 7.42 -10.73
N TYR A 4 3.26 7.51 -10.11
CA TYR A 4 2.40 6.36 -9.87
C TYR A 4 1.94 5.66 -11.15
N ASN A 5 1.53 6.41 -12.18
CA ASN A 5 1.09 5.79 -13.44
C ASN A 5 2.25 5.14 -14.21
N ASP A 6 3.46 5.69 -14.12
CA ASP A 6 4.66 5.05 -14.67
C ASP A 6 4.95 3.73 -13.96
N PHE A 7 5.04 3.77 -12.63
CA PHE A 7 5.17 2.56 -11.81
C PHE A 7 4.09 1.52 -12.13
N LYS A 8 2.81 1.92 -12.17
CA LYS A 8 1.69 1.02 -12.46
C LYS A 8 1.83 0.38 -13.84
N ASN A 9 2.24 1.13 -14.85
CA ASN A 9 2.41 0.59 -16.21
C ASN A 9 3.62 -0.36 -16.29
N ARG A 10 4.72 -0.05 -15.61
CA ARG A 10 5.90 -0.91 -15.49
C ARG A 10 5.57 -2.21 -14.75
N PHE A 11 4.86 -2.11 -13.63
CA PHE A 11 4.38 -3.25 -12.86
C PHE A 11 3.46 -4.14 -13.70
N LYS A 12 2.47 -3.56 -14.40
CA LYS A 12 1.57 -4.31 -15.30
C LYS A 12 2.32 -5.02 -16.42
N LEU A 13 3.34 -4.37 -17.00
CA LEU A 13 4.17 -4.99 -18.04
C LEU A 13 5.01 -6.15 -17.50
N LEU A 14 5.58 -6.01 -16.30
CA LEU A 14 6.29 -7.10 -15.64
C LEU A 14 5.35 -8.27 -15.34
N ALA A 15 4.18 -7.98 -14.77
CA ALA A 15 3.17 -8.97 -14.42
C ALA A 15 2.64 -9.71 -15.65
N SER A 16 2.46 -9.04 -16.79
CA SER A 16 1.99 -9.69 -18.01
C SER A 16 3.05 -10.59 -18.65
N LYS A 17 4.33 -10.20 -18.57
CA LYS A 17 5.46 -11.01 -19.08
C LYS A 17 5.83 -12.17 -18.16
N ASN A 18 5.73 -11.97 -16.85
CA ASN A 18 6.18 -12.91 -15.83
C ASN A 18 5.08 -13.16 -14.78
N PRO A 19 3.92 -13.71 -15.19
CA PRO A 19 2.77 -13.88 -14.29
C PRO A 19 3.11 -14.77 -13.08
N HIS A 20 4.00 -15.75 -13.24
CA HIS A 20 4.42 -16.65 -12.18
C HIS A 20 5.08 -15.92 -10.99
N LEU A 21 5.79 -14.81 -11.21
CA LEU A 21 6.41 -14.04 -10.12
C LEU A 21 5.33 -13.42 -9.23
N VAL A 22 4.32 -12.80 -9.85
CA VAL A 22 3.20 -12.18 -9.13
C VAL A 22 2.37 -13.26 -8.44
N VAL A 23 2.07 -14.36 -9.14
CA VAL A 23 1.30 -15.48 -8.56
C VAL A 23 2.02 -16.06 -7.36
N ASN A 24 3.32 -16.38 -7.45
CA ASN A 24 4.07 -16.96 -6.34
C ASN A 24 4.11 -16.03 -5.12
N THR A 25 4.39 -14.74 -5.32
CA THR A 25 4.41 -13.76 -4.23
C THR A 25 3.04 -13.64 -3.57
N LEU A 26 1.97 -13.46 -4.35
CA LEU A 26 0.62 -13.34 -3.80
C LEU A 26 0.14 -14.66 -3.16
N SER A 27 0.46 -15.81 -3.74
CA SER A 27 0.13 -17.12 -3.17
C SER A 27 0.76 -17.30 -1.80
N ASN A 28 2.01 -16.88 -1.58
CA ASN A 28 2.65 -16.94 -0.27
C ASN A 28 1.94 -16.03 0.74
N ILE A 29 1.60 -14.80 0.33
CA ILE A 29 0.86 -13.84 1.17
C ILE A 29 -0.52 -14.40 1.56
N PHE A 30 -1.29 -14.92 0.60
CA PHE A 30 -2.64 -15.42 0.84
C PHE A 30 -2.68 -16.81 1.50
N THR A 31 -1.64 -17.63 1.36
CA THR A 31 -1.56 -18.92 2.07
C THR A 31 -1.56 -18.70 3.58
N MET A 32 -0.87 -17.66 4.06
CA MET A 32 -0.86 -17.30 5.48
C MET A 32 -2.25 -16.91 5.99
N ARG A 33 -3.09 -16.37 5.12
CA ARG A 33 -4.49 -16.12 5.44
C ARG A 33 -5.32 -17.41 5.51
N LEU A 34 -5.13 -18.35 4.60
CA LEU A 34 -5.86 -19.63 4.58
C LEU A 34 -5.65 -20.42 5.88
N ILE A 35 -4.46 -20.34 6.48
CA ILE A 35 -4.16 -20.97 7.77
C ILE A 35 -4.63 -20.15 8.98
N GLY A 36 -5.41 -19.09 8.76
CA GLY A 36 -6.00 -18.26 9.82
C GLY A 36 -5.03 -17.27 10.47
N ASN A 37 -3.86 -17.00 9.87
CA ASN A 37 -2.92 -16.04 10.42
C ASN A 37 -3.35 -14.59 10.11
N LYS A 38 -3.42 -13.77 11.17
CA LYS A 38 -3.82 -12.35 11.10
C LYS A 38 -2.74 -11.45 10.51
N THR A 39 -1.51 -11.94 10.31
CA THR A 39 -0.37 -11.15 9.79
C THR A 39 -0.28 -11.11 8.26
N HIS A 40 -1.31 -11.55 7.53
CA HIS A 40 -1.32 -11.51 6.06
C HIS A 40 -1.26 -10.07 5.51
N GLY A 41 -1.75 -9.09 6.27
CA GLY A 41 -1.55 -7.66 5.98
C GLY A 41 -0.08 -7.28 6.03
N ASP A 42 0.58 -7.48 7.18
CA ASP A 42 2.01 -7.17 7.35
C ASP A 42 2.89 -7.93 6.32
N LEU A 43 2.53 -9.17 5.98
CA LEU A 43 3.20 -9.95 4.93
C LEU A 43 2.96 -9.43 3.52
N ALA A 44 1.79 -8.84 3.25
CA ALA A 44 1.55 -8.17 1.97
C ALA A 44 2.48 -6.96 1.83
N GLU A 45 2.68 -6.21 2.91
CA GLU A 45 3.57 -5.04 2.92
C GLU A 45 5.03 -5.44 2.65
N ILE A 46 5.55 -6.40 3.42
CA ILE A 46 6.91 -6.91 3.25
C ILE A 46 7.06 -7.61 1.90
N GLY A 47 6.14 -8.50 1.55
CA GLY A 47 6.22 -9.31 0.34
C GLY A 47 6.18 -8.47 -0.93
N MET A 48 5.38 -7.40 -0.97
CA MET A 48 5.36 -6.49 -2.10
C MET A 48 6.58 -5.57 -2.14
N ALA A 49 7.08 -5.10 -1.00
CA ALA A 49 8.31 -4.31 -0.98
C ALA A 49 9.50 -5.14 -1.51
N GLU A 50 9.62 -6.39 -1.08
CA GLU A 50 10.65 -7.32 -1.55
C GLU A 50 10.47 -7.67 -3.03
N PHE A 51 9.24 -7.92 -3.49
CA PHE A 51 8.97 -8.15 -4.91
C PHE A 51 9.47 -7.01 -5.79
N ILE A 52 9.21 -5.75 -5.39
CA ILE A 52 9.63 -4.57 -6.14
C ILE A 52 11.16 -4.49 -6.16
N ASN A 53 11.81 -4.64 -5.01
CA ASN A 53 13.27 -4.62 -4.89
C ASN A 53 13.96 -5.71 -5.71
N GLN A 54 13.35 -6.89 -5.84
CA GLN A 54 13.93 -8.03 -6.54
C GLN A 54 13.70 -7.98 -8.05
N PHE A 55 12.51 -7.55 -8.49
CA PHE A 55 12.06 -7.76 -9.88
C PHE A 55 11.85 -6.48 -10.68
N MET A 56 11.86 -5.30 -10.05
CA MET A 56 11.69 -4.01 -10.72
C MET A 56 12.94 -3.15 -10.58
N TYR A 57 13.98 -3.43 -11.36
CA TYR A 57 15.33 -2.81 -11.25
C TYR A 57 15.35 -1.28 -11.30
N ASP A 58 14.35 -0.64 -11.89
CA ASP A 58 14.20 0.81 -11.98
C ASP A 58 13.48 1.42 -10.77
N PHE A 59 13.06 0.59 -9.83
CA PHE A 59 12.38 0.98 -8.61
C PHE A 59 12.97 0.29 -7.37
N LYS A 60 12.92 1.02 -6.27
CA LYS A 60 13.18 0.51 -4.92
C LYS A 60 11.93 0.73 -4.08
N SER A 61 11.64 -0.20 -3.19
CA SER A 61 10.57 -0.10 -2.21
C SER A 61 11.13 -0.20 -0.80
N ILE A 62 10.60 0.63 0.09
CA ILE A 62 10.91 0.59 1.52
C ILE A 62 9.60 0.35 2.26
N HIS A 63 9.57 -0.68 3.10
CA HIS A 63 8.48 -0.89 4.04
C HIS A 63 8.53 0.19 5.11
N VAL A 64 7.44 0.94 5.28
CA VAL A 64 7.39 2.07 6.22
C VAL A 64 7.15 1.56 7.64
N GLY A 65 6.33 0.53 7.80
CA GLY A 65 6.05 -0.13 9.07
C GLY A 65 5.52 0.78 10.17
N LYS A 66 5.09 0.20 11.29
CA LYS A 66 4.56 0.95 12.44
C LYS A 66 5.62 1.74 13.23
N ASP A 67 6.90 1.53 12.97
CA ASP A 67 8.00 2.06 13.80
C ASP A 67 8.46 3.48 13.42
N LEU A 68 8.26 3.92 12.17
CA LEU A 68 8.66 5.27 11.74
C LEU A 68 7.57 6.34 11.89
N PHE A 69 6.30 5.94 12.07
CA PHE A 69 5.13 6.84 12.17
C PHE A 69 4.40 6.70 13.50
N ARG A 70 5.14 6.81 14.61
CA ARG A 70 4.54 7.18 15.91
C ARG A 70 3.94 8.60 15.90
N ALA A 71 4.17 9.37 14.84
CA ALA A 71 3.45 10.60 14.50
C ALA A 71 2.41 10.28 13.42
N LYS A 72 1.14 10.46 13.73
CA LYS A 72 0.01 10.23 12.83
C LYS A 72 -0.02 11.33 11.75
N GLU A 73 0.81 11.25 10.71
CA GLU A 73 0.74 12.20 9.59
C GLU A 73 0.43 11.52 8.25
N HIS A 74 0.83 10.25 8.03
CA HIS A 74 0.55 9.53 6.78
C HIS A 74 0.27 8.02 6.99
N GLU A 75 -0.68 7.46 6.24
CA GLU A 75 -1.24 6.10 6.39
C GLU A 75 -0.76 5.14 5.27
N GLU A 76 0.49 5.25 4.82
CA GLU A 76 0.97 4.40 3.72
C GLU A 76 1.88 3.27 4.16
N ASP A 77 1.74 2.16 3.45
CA ASP A 77 2.33 0.88 3.84
C ASP A 77 3.78 0.77 3.32
N ILE A 78 4.04 1.26 2.11
CA ILE A 78 5.36 1.27 1.48
C ILE A 78 5.66 2.61 0.77
N VAL A 79 6.95 2.92 0.60
CA VAL A 79 7.41 4.04 -0.25
C VAL A 79 8.13 3.49 -1.46
N ILE A 80 7.68 3.91 -2.65
CA ILE A 80 8.33 3.60 -3.92
C ILE A 80 9.28 4.73 -4.30
N ILE A 81 10.48 4.36 -4.72
CA ILE A 81 11.54 5.25 -5.18
C ILE A 81 11.90 4.81 -6.59
N ASN A 82 11.68 5.66 -7.59
CA ASN A 82 12.22 5.40 -8.92
C ASN A 82 13.74 5.67 -8.88
N GLU A 83 14.56 4.67 -9.16
CA GLU A 83 16.01 4.77 -9.00
C GLU A 83 16.67 5.64 -10.07
N ILE A 84 16.00 5.88 -11.19
CA ILE A 84 16.48 6.72 -12.30
C ILE A 84 16.16 8.19 -12.04
N THR A 85 14.89 8.51 -11.78
CA THR A 85 14.41 9.88 -11.61
C THR A 85 14.52 10.38 -10.17
N LYS A 86 14.78 9.49 -9.22
CA LYS A 86 14.81 9.72 -7.76
C LYS A 86 13.48 10.21 -7.17
N VAL A 87 12.40 10.23 -7.95
CA VAL A 87 11.06 10.56 -7.46
C VAL A 87 10.61 9.50 -6.47
N LYS A 88 10.06 9.97 -5.35
CA LYS A 88 9.48 9.13 -4.30
C LYS A 88 7.99 9.38 -4.20
N PHE A 89 7.22 8.34 -3.99
CA PHE A 89 5.81 8.46 -3.67
C PHE A 89 5.38 7.33 -2.74
N PRO A 90 4.46 7.61 -1.80
CA PRO A 90 3.96 6.59 -0.91
C PRO A 90 2.88 5.75 -1.61
N LEU A 91 2.72 4.50 -1.19
CA LEU A 91 1.74 3.56 -1.74
C LEU A 91 1.07 2.78 -0.60
N SER A 92 -0.25 2.75 -0.60
CA SER A 92 -1.03 1.88 0.27
C SER A 92 -1.37 0.56 -0.42
N LEU A 93 -1.34 -0.50 0.37
CA LEU A 93 -1.61 -1.88 0.02
C LEU A 93 -2.83 -2.34 0.81
N LYS A 94 -3.88 -2.76 0.10
CA LYS A 94 -5.07 -3.35 0.73
C LYS A 94 -5.25 -4.78 0.22
N ALA A 95 -5.01 -5.74 1.09
CA ALA A 95 -5.28 -7.15 0.86
C ALA A 95 -6.67 -7.50 1.41
N TYR A 96 -7.69 -7.42 0.58
CA TYR A 96 -9.07 -7.63 1.02
C TYR A 96 -9.42 -9.09 1.29
N GLY A 97 -10.46 -9.27 2.11
CA GLY A 97 -11.09 -10.54 2.42
C GLY A 97 -11.68 -11.25 1.19
N ASP A 98 -12.17 -10.47 0.24
CA ASP A 98 -12.73 -10.92 -1.03
C ASP A 98 -12.20 -9.98 -2.12
N GLY A 99 -11.68 -10.52 -3.23
CA GLY A 99 -11.07 -9.76 -4.31
C GLY A 99 -9.53 -9.65 -4.31
N PRO A 100 -8.95 -8.99 -5.34
CA PRO A 100 -7.50 -8.93 -5.56
C PRO A 100 -6.79 -7.96 -4.59
N LEU A 101 -5.46 -8.10 -4.46
CA LEU A 101 -4.61 -7.08 -3.83
C LEU A 101 -4.78 -5.75 -4.58
N GLN A 102 -5.10 -4.68 -3.85
CA GLN A 102 -5.28 -3.35 -4.41
C GLN A 102 -4.11 -2.44 -4.04
N LEU A 103 -3.67 -1.64 -5.02
CA LEU A 103 -2.64 -0.62 -4.89
C LEU A 103 -3.30 0.75 -5.07
N SER A 104 -3.10 1.66 -4.11
CA SER A 104 -3.55 3.04 -4.24
C SER A 104 -2.48 4.00 -3.74
N THR A 105 -2.33 5.12 -4.43
CA THR A 105 -1.79 6.33 -3.81
C THR A 105 -2.99 7.08 -3.28
N ASP A 106 -3.08 7.31 -1.98
CA ASP A 106 -4.08 8.25 -1.47
C ASP A 106 -3.64 9.65 -1.91
N SER A 107 -4.05 10.08 -3.11
CA SER A 107 -3.51 11.30 -3.71
C SER A 107 -3.94 12.55 -2.97
N ASP A 108 -5.05 12.47 -2.23
CA ASP A 108 -5.63 13.64 -1.58
C ASP A 108 -5.65 13.51 -0.05
N GLN A 109 -5.37 12.31 0.50
CA GLN A 109 -5.41 11.98 1.93
C GLN A 109 -6.70 12.41 2.64
N LYS A 110 -7.77 12.79 1.92
CA LYS A 110 -8.83 13.70 2.39
C LYS A 110 -9.45 13.34 3.73
N MET A 111 -9.60 12.05 4.02
CA MET A 111 -10.23 11.59 5.24
C MET A 111 -9.35 11.87 6.47
N PHE A 112 -8.04 11.70 6.36
CA PHE A 112 -7.14 11.81 7.50
C PHE A 112 -6.99 13.27 8.00
N PRO A 113 -6.63 14.28 7.17
CA PRO A 113 -6.65 15.69 7.56
C PRO A 113 -8.05 16.17 7.94
N PHE A 114 -9.10 15.67 7.28
CA PHE A 114 -10.46 16.02 7.67
C PHE A 114 -10.79 15.55 9.09
N LEU A 115 -10.49 14.30 9.45
CA LEU A 115 -10.69 13.77 10.80
C LEU A 115 -9.81 14.48 11.83
N GLU A 116 -8.60 14.90 11.46
CA GLU A 116 -7.73 15.71 12.34
C GLU A 116 -8.40 17.04 12.73
N THR A 117 -9.15 17.68 11.82
CA THR A 117 -9.91 18.90 12.13
C THR A 117 -11.10 18.67 13.08
N GLN A 118 -11.55 17.42 13.26
CA GLN A 118 -12.71 17.11 14.10
C GLN A 118 -12.35 16.93 15.60
N GLY A 119 -11.06 16.97 15.96
CA GLY A 119 -10.59 16.82 17.33
C GLY A 119 -10.45 15.36 17.78
N LYS A 120 -10.13 15.14 19.07
CA LYS A 120 -9.82 13.80 19.60
C LYS A 120 -11.02 12.86 19.68
N ASP A 121 -12.20 13.39 19.99
CA ASP A 121 -13.42 12.61 20.23
C ASP A 121 -14.61 13.23 19.49
N ILE A 122 -15.29 12.42 18.68
CA ILE A 122 -16.57 12.79 18.05
C ILE A 122 -17.67 11.98 18.73
N THR A 123 -18.41 12.63 19.64
CA THR A 123 -19.50 11.97 20.39
C THR A 123 -20.90 12.33 19.85
N ASN A 124 -20.98 13.31 18.95
CA ASN A 124 -22.25 13.78 18.41
C ASN A 124 -22.70 12.94 17.23
N ASN A 125 -23.84 12.25 17.39
CA ASN A 125 -24.46 11.43 16.34
C ASN A 125 -24.73 12.16 15.01
N LYS A 126 -24.99 13.47 15.03
CA LYS A 126 -25.16 14.25 13.79
C LYS A 126 -23.84 14.46 13.05
N GLN A 127 -22.74 14.68 13.78
CA GLN A 127 -21.41 14.76 13.18
C GLN A 127 -20.99 13.40 12.64
N ILE A 128 -21.18 12.32 13.38
CA ILE A 128 -20.83 10.95 12.93
C ILE A 128 -21.53 10.61 11.61
N LYS A 129 -22.83 10.91 11.49
CA LYS A 129 -23.63 10.69 10.25
C LYS A 129 -23.28 11.60 9.08
N ALA A 130 -22.49 12.65 9.30
CA ALA A 130 -22.00 13.50 8.22
C ALA A 130 -20.66 12.99 7.66
N ILE A 131 -19.98 12.11 8.39
CA ILE A 131 -18.70 11.50 8.04
C ILE A 131 -18.90 10.13 7.37
N PHE A 132 -19.91 9.37 7.83
CA PHE A 132 -20.31 8.05 7.32
C PHE A 132 -21.73 8.08 6.73
#